data_AF-A0A556N749-F1
#
_entry.id   AF-A0A556N749-F1
#
_cell.length_a   1.000
_cell.length_b   1.000
_cell.length_c   1.000
_cell.angle_alpha   90.00
_cell.angle_beta   90.00
_cell.angle_gamma   90.00
#
_symmetry.space_group_name_H-M   'P 1'
#
loop_
_entity.id
_entity.type
_entity.pdbx_description
1 polymer ?
#
loop_
_entity_poly.entity_id
_entity_poly.type
_entity_poly.pdbx_seq_one_letter_code
_entity_poly.pdbx_strand_id
1 'polypeptide(L)'
;MIESKLTLDIITETLKGEKYEEQITNQLEHLEEVEYEHTDTGLLIFIEYRKAAKEFWLTDAQLYEVFGESDHELSKVELINEELNIRAETSVHFKNGLIERVEIWNQQGDYPEDDLETWELRQIN
;
A
#
# COMPACT_ATOMS: atom_id res chain seq x y z
N MET A 1 -10.28 10.94 -1.73
CA MET A 1 -8.82 10.88 -1.97
C MET A 1 -8.26 10.13 -0.78
N ILE A 2 -7.18 9.36 -0.90
CA ILE A 2 -6.53 8.77 0.28
C ILE A 2 -6.19 9.92 1.24
N GLU A 3 -6.73 9.87 2.47
CA GLU A 3 -6.57 10.93 3.47
C GLU A 3 -5.51 10.56 4.49
N SER A 4 -5.35 9.26 4.75
CA SER A 4 -4.30 8.75 5.63
C SER A 4 -2.93 9.05 5.06
N LYS A 5 -2.14 9.81 5.84
CA LYS A 5 -0.75 10.07 5.51
C LYS A 5 0.09 8.79 5.55
N LEU A 6 -0.19 7.88 6.50
CA LEU A 6 0.51 6.59 6.59
C LEU A 6 0.30 5.76 5.33
N THR A 7 -0.94 5.64 4.85
CA THR A 7 -1.27 4.91 3.63
C THR A 7 -0.55 5.50 2.41
N LEU A 8 -0.55 6.83 2.26
CA LEU A 8 0.17 7.52 1.19
C LEU A 8 1.68 7.29 1.27
N ASP A 9 2.27 7.40 2.46
CA ASP A 9 3.69 7.20 2.67
C ASP A 9 4.09 5.75 2.33
N ILE A 10 3.32 4.74 2.79
CA ILE A 10 3.57 3.33 2.47
C ILE A 10 3.53 3.10 0.96
N ILE A 11 2.49 3.56 0.28
CA ILE A 11 2.37 3.39 -1.17
C ILE A 11 3.55 4.07 -1.88
N THR A 12 3.82 5.33 -1.53
CA THR A 12 4.87 6.12 -2.18
C THR A 12 6.24 5.48 -2.01
N GLU A 13 6.61 5.07 -0.78
CA GLU A 13 7.90 4.40 -0.53
C GLU A 13 8.00 3.03 -1.21
N THR A 14 6.88 2.31 -1.32
CA THR A 14 6.81 0.99 -2.00
C THR A 14 7.01 1.12 -3.51
N LEU A 15 6.54 2.21 -4.12
CA LEU A 15 6.63 2.43 -5.56
C LEU A 15 7.99 2.98 -6.03
N LYS A 16 8.83 3.48 -5.11
CA LYS A 16 10.13 4.07 -5.46
C LYS A 16 11.02 3.08 -6.19
N GLY A 17 11.41 3.43 -7.41
CA GLY A 17 12.26 2.62 -8.28
C GLY A 17 11.50 1.61 -9.13
N GLU A 18 10.16 1.54 -9.02
CA GLU A 18 9.36 0.65 -9.84
C GLU A 18 9.29 1.12 -11.29
N LYS A 19 9.22 0.14 -12.20
CA LYS A 19 9.20 0.38 -13.65
C LYS A 19 8.10 1.35 -14.10
N TYR A 20 6.94 1.30 -13.43
CA TYR A 20 5.78 2.14 -13.72
C TYR A 20 5.44 3.09 -12.56
N GLU A 21 6.43 3.44 -11.72
CA GLU A 21 6.26 4.32 -10.55
C GLU A 21 5.44 5.57 -10.87
N GLU A 22 5.81 6.33 -11.92
CA GLU A 22 5.12 7.57 -12.29
C GLU A 22 3.64 7.32 -12.65
N GLN A 23 3.35 6.29 -13.44
CA GLN A 23 1.99 5.96 -13.85
C GLN A 23 1.12 5.56 -12.66
N ILE A 24 1.66 4.73 -11.76
CA ILE A 24 0.93 4.27 -10.57
C ILE A 24 0.75 5.43 -9.58
N THR A 25 1.76 6.28 -9.39
CA THR A 25 1.69 7.46 -8.52
C THR A 25 0.57 8.41 -8.98
N ASN A 26 0.38 8.60 -10.28
CA ASN A 26 -0.71 9.41 -10.81
C ASN A 26 -2.12 8.83 -10.50
N GLN A 27 -2.24 7.56 -10.09
CA GLN A 27 -3.51 7.01 -9.62
C GLN A 27 -3.94 7.61 -8.28
N LEU A 28 -3.00 8.01 -7.41
CA LEU A 28 -3.27 8.37 -6.01
C LEU A 28 -4.29 9.50 -5.86
N GLU A 29 -4.29 10.49 -6.77
CA GLU A 29 -5.25 11.60 -6.79
C GLU A 29 -6.69 11.18 -7.10
N HIS A 30 -6.89 9.92 -7.46
CA HIS A 30 -8.17 9.35 -7.91
C HIS A 30 -8.61 8.15 -7.07
N LEU A 31 -7.76 7.73 -6.12
CA LEU A 31 -8.04 6.67 -5.17
C LEU A 31 -8.64 7.24 -3.88
N GLU A 32 -9.39 6.43 -3.16
CA GLU A 32 -9.93 6.76 -1.85
C GLU A 32 -9.96 5.51 -0.98
N GLU A 33 -9.65 5.67 0.29
CA GLU A 33 -9.82 4.65 1.32
C GLU A 33 -11.31 4.52 1.63
N VAL A 34 -11.86 3.31 1.54
CA VAL A 34 -13.30 3.06 1.71
C VAL A 34 -13.62 2.24 2.94
N GLU A 35 -12.68 1.43 3.41
CA GLU A 35 -12.87 0.53 4.54
C GLU A 35 -11.53 0.22 5.21
N TYR A 36 -11.58 0.11 6.53
CA TYR A 36 -10.45 -0.26 7.38
C TYR A 36 -10.86 -1.48 8.20
N GLU A 37 -10.11 -2.56 8.08
CA GLU A 37 -10.33 -3.79 8.85
C GLU A 37 -9.13 -4.02 9.76
N HIS A 38 -9.32 -3.75 11.05
CA HIS A 38 -8.37 -4.12 12.08
C HIS A 38 -8.53 -5.60 12.42
N THR A 39 -7.41 -6.28 12.48
CA THR A 39 -7.26 -7.61 13.06
C THR A 39 -6.44 -7.47 14.34
N ASP A 40 -6.33 -8.54 15.13
CA ASP A 40 -5.46 -8.52 16.31
C ASP A 40 -4.03 -8.07 15.93
N THR A 41 -3.47 -8.59 14.84
CA THR A 41 -2.06 -8.40 14.48
C THR A 41 -1.81 -7.40 13.35
N GLY A 42 -2.83 -6.74 12.81
CA GLY A 42 -2.65 -5.96 11.59
C GLY A 42 -3.86 -5.17 11.14
N LEU A 43 -3.67 -4.41 10.06
CA LEU A 43 -4.65 -3.51 9.47
C LEU A 43 -4.71 -3.71 7.96
N LEU A 44 -5.92 -3.89 7.43
CA LEU A 44 -6.20 -3.89 6.00
C LEU A 44 -6.92 -2.58 5.65
N ILE A 45 -6.43 -1.88 4.63
CA ILE A 45 -6.96 -0.60 4.16
C ILE A 45 -7.43 -0.79 2.72
N PHE A 46 -8.73 -0.86 2.51
CA PHE A 46 -9.32 -1.07 1.19
C PHE A 46 -9.48 0.26 0.44
N ILE A 47 -9.12 0.23 -0.83
CA ILE A 47 -9.00 1.42 -1.68
C ILE A 47 -9.83 1.23 -2.95
N GLU A 48 -10.64 2.23 -3.29
CA GLU A 48 -11.42 2.28 -4.52
C GLU A 48 -11.04 3.46 -5.40
N TYR A 49 -11.29 3.32 -6.70
CA TYR A 49 -11.05 4.35 -7.70
C TYR A 49 -12.33 5.16 -7.96
N ARG A 50 -12.31 6.46 -7.64
CA ARG A 50 -13.50 7.32 -7.66
C ARG A 50 -13.78 8.04 -8.97
N LYS A 51 -12.85 8.05 -9.93
CA LYS A 51 -12.99 8.76 -11.22
C LYS A 51 -12.98 7.80 -12.40
N ALA A 52 -13.24 8.28 -13.61
CA ALA A 52 -13.26 7.45 -14.82
C ALA A 52 -12.02 7.70 -15.72
N ALA A 53 -10.83 7.78 -15.13
CA ALA A 53 -9.58 7.97 -15.88
C ALA A 53 -8.79 6.64 -15.98
N LYS A 54 -9.11 5.86 -17.02
CA LYS A 54 -8.41 4.59 -17.31
C LYS A 54 -6.95 4.76 -17.73
N GLU A 55 -6.49 5.97 -17.98
CA GLU A 55 -5.15 6.26 -18.50
C GLU A 55 -4.01 5.88 -17.54
N PHE A 56 -4.31 5.79 -16.25
CA PHE A 56 -3.32 5.42 -15.23
C PHE A 56 -3.33 3.93 -14.88
N TRP A 57 -4.29 3.15 -15.41
CA TRP A 57 -4.40 1.73 -15.12
C TRP A 57 -3.24 0.98 -15.76
N LEU A 58 -2.59 0.09 -15.01
CA LEU A 58 -1.66 -0.85 -15.64
C LEU A 58 -2.44 -1.80 -16.54
N THR A 59 -1.97 -1.97 -17.76
CA THR A 59 -2.50 -2.99 -18.68
C THR A 59 -2.08 -4.39 -18.24
N ASP A 60 -2.75 -5.43 -18.74
CA ASP A 60 -2.39 -6.84 -18.46
C ASP A 60 -0.92 -7.13 -18.79
N ALA A 61 -0.39 -6.55 -19.88
CA ALA A 61 1.01 -6.69 -20.24
C ALA A 61 1.94 -6.03 -19.21
N GLN A 62 1.59 -4.83 -18.72
CA GLN A 62 2.38 -4.13 -17.70
C GLN A 62 2.31 -4.86 -16.35
N LEU A 63 1.14 -5.39 -15.96
CA LEU A 63 1.00 -6.23 -14.78
C LEU A 63 1.91 -7.46 -14.87
N TYR A 64 1.89 -8.17 -16.00
CA TYR A 64 2.78 -9.31 -16.21
C TYR A 64 4.27 -8.91 -16.22
N GLU A 65 4.62 -7.72 -16.72
CA GLU A 65 6.00 -7.21 -16.66
C GLU A 65 6.49 -6.89 -15.23
N VAL A 66 5.59 -6.51 -14.32
CA VAL A 66 5.92 -6.22 -12.91
C VAL A 66 5.89 -7.49 -12.07
N PHE A 67 4.84 -8.29 -12.21
CA PHE A 67 4.52 -9.38 -11.28
C PHE A 67 4.73 -10.78 -11.87
N GLY A 68 4.85 -10.92 -13.20
CA GLY A 68 4.90 -12.21 -13.86
C GLY A 68 3.61 -13.01 -13.68
N GLU A 69 3.73 -14.26 -13.24
CA GLU A 69 2.58 -15.12 -12.88
C GLU A 69 2.24 -15.07 -11.37
N SER A 70 2.94 -14.23 -10.60
CA SER A 70 2.71 -14.09 -9.15
C SER A 70 1.49 -13.21 -8.86
N ASP A 71 1.07 -13.20 -7.59
CA ASP A 71 0.10 -12.25 -7.11
C ASP A 71 0.56 -10.80 -7.36
N HIS A 72 -0.38 -9.94 -7.72
CA HIS A 72 -0.09 -8.54 -8.05
C HIS A 72 0.08 -7.71 -6.78
N GLU A 73 1.16 -7.96 -6.04
CA GLU A 73 1.49 -7.27 -4.81
C GLU A 73 2.95 -6.81 -4.78
N LEU A 74 3.20 -5.69 -4.11
CA LEU A 74 4.53 -5.20 -3.81
C LEU A 74 4.71 -5.13 -2.29
N SER A 75 5.69 -5.87 -1.77
CA SER A 75 6.04 -5.90 -0.35
C SER A 75 7.50 -5.48 -0.21
N LYS A 76 7.75 -4.16 -0.22
CA LYS A 76 9.09 -3.56 -0.31
C LYS A 76 9.44 -2.65 0.85
N VAL A 77 8.51 -2.45 1.78
CA VAL A 77 8.68 -1.51 2.90
C VAL A 77 8.29 -2.19 4.20
N GLU A 78 9.13 -1.98 5.21
CA GLU A 78 8.85 -2.29 6.61
C GLU A 78 8.45 -1.01 7.34
N LEU A 79 7.37 -1.09 8.12
CA LEU A 79 6.87 -0.04 9.00
C LEU A 79 7.42 -0.24 10.42
N ILE A 80 8.01 0.80 10.99
CA ILE A 80 8.59 0.77 12.33
C ILE A 80 7.98 1.89 13.17
N ASN A 81 7.53 1.56 14.38
CA ASN A 81 7.24 2.52 15.43
C ASN A 81 7.85 1.99 16.75
N GLU A 82 8.92 2.64 17.22
CA GLU A 82 9.65 2.22 18.41
C GLU A 82 8.85 2.43 19.70
N GLU A 83 8.00 3.47 19.76
CA GLU A 83 7.23 3.83 20.95
C GLU A 83 6.17 2.76 21.28
N LEU A 84 5.55 2.20 20.24
CA LEU A 84 4.52 1.16 20.34
C LEU A 84 5.08 -0.25 20.14
N ASN A 85 6.40 -0.40 19.95
CA ASN A 85 7.05 -1.67 19.64
C ASN A 85 6.37 -2.38 18.44
N ILE A 86 6.19 -1.62 17.36
CA ILE A 86 5.66 -2.11 16.10
C ILE A 86 6.82 -2.28 15.14
N ARG A 87 6.85 -3.47 14.54
CA ARG A 87 7.67 -3.79 13.38
C ARG A 87 6.82 -4.60 12.43
N ALA A 88 6.34 -3.96 11.39
CA ALA A 88 5.33 -4.52 10.52
C ALA A 88 5.79 -4.64 9.07
N GLU A 89 5.43 -5.74 8.44
CA GLU A 89 5.52 -5.88 6.99
C GLU A 89 4.37 -5.09 6.36
N THR A 90 4.63 -4.43 5.23
CA THR A 90 3.60 -3.75 4.46
C THR A 90 3.54 -4.29 3.03
N SER A 91 2.33 -4.39 2.49
CA SER A 91 2.09 -4.80 1.11
C SER A 91 1.10 -3.86 0.43
N VAL A 92 1.34 -3.58 -0.85
CA VAL A 92 0.45 -2.83 -1.72
C VAL A 92 -0.08 -3.78 -2.79
N HIS A 93 -1.38 -4.06 -2.75
CA HIS A 93 -2.04 -4.99 -3.64
C HIS A 93 -2.71 -4.27 -4.80
N PHE A 94 -2.67 -4.92 -5.97
CA PHE A 94 -3.24 -4.43 -7.20
C PHE A 94 -4.31 -5.37 -7.74
N LYS A 95 -5.38 -4.78 -8.28
CA LYS A 95 -6.42 -5.50 -9.00
C LYS A 95 -6.79 -4.77 -10.27
N ASN A 96 -6.77 -5.50 -11.39
CA ASN A 96 -7.05 -4.95 -12.72
C ASN A 96 -6.24 -3.67 -13.05
N GLY A 97 -4.98 -3.61 -12.57
CA GLY A 97 -4.06 -2.51 -12.84
C GLY A 97 -4.17 -1.30 -11.92
N LEU A 98 -4.97 -1.40 -10.86
CA LEU A 98 -5.18 -0.36 -9.85
C LEU A 98 -4.74 -0.86 -8.48
N ILE A 99 -4.25 0.05 -7.63
CA ILE A 99 -4.10 -0.23 -6.20
C ILE A 99 -5.49 -0.47 -5.60
N GLU A 100 -5.67 -1.61 -4.94
CA GLU A 100 -6.93 -1.96 -4.27
C GLU A 100 -6.82 -2.06 -2.75
N ARG A 101 -5.62 -2.29 -2.21
CA ARG A 101 -5.45 -2.52 -0.78
C ARG A 101 -4.03 -2.24 -0.33
N VAL A 102 -3.90 -1.70 0.88
CA VAL A 102 -2.66 -1.72 1.66
C VAL A 102 -2.87 -2.63 2.85
N GLU A 103 -1.92 -3.51 3.14
CA GLU A 103 -1.92 -4.30 4.37
C GLU A 103 -0.71 -3.94 5.23
N ILE A 104 -0.91 -4.03 6.55
CA ILE A 104 0.11 -3.81 7.56
C ILE A 104 0.01 -4.98 8.55
N TRP A 105 1.10 -5.73 8.71
CA TRP A 105 1.15 -6.93 9.57
C TRP A 105 2.24 -6.80 10.62
N ASN A 106 1.87 -6.53 11.88
CA ASN A 106 2.82 -6.42 12.98
C ASN A 106 3.41 -7.79 13.33
N GLN A 107 4.73 -7.87 13.35
CA GLN A 107 5.45 -9.09 13.71
C GLN A 107 5.66 -9.23 15.23
N GLN A 108 5.38 -8.18 16.00
CA GLN A 108 5.71 -8.10 17.42
C GLN A 108 4.51 -8.19 18.35
N GLY A 109 3.33 -8.52 17.82
CA GLY A 109 2.09 -8.68 18.58
C GLY A 109 0.96 -7.89 17.93
N ASP A 110 0.14 -7.28 18.77
CA ASP A 110 -1.07 -6.61 18.30
C ASP A 110 -0.75 -5.32 17.54
N TYR A 111 -1.59 -4.96 16.56
CA TYR A 111 -1.53 -3.66 15.90
C TYR A 111 -2.56 -2.72 16.53
N PRO A 112 -2.22 -1.44 16.82
CA PRO A 112 -3.16 -0.54 17.48
C PRO A 112 -4.40 -0.26 16.63
N GLU A 113 -5.55 -0.07 17.28
CA GLU A 113 -6.78 0.41 16.63
C GLU A 113 -6.76 1.92 16.35
N ASP A 114 -5.96 2.66 17.12
CA ASP A 114 -5.77 4.10 16.94
C ASP A 114 -4.70 4.38 15.87
N ASP A 115 -4.88 5.46 15.11
CA ASP A 115 -3.92 5.90 14.09
C ASP A 115 -2.53 6.16 14.68
N LEU A 116 -1.49 5.75 13.95
CA LEU A 116 -0.11 6.08 14.31
C LEU A 116 0.15 7.58 14.12
N GLU A 117 0.68 8.25 15.15
CA GLU A 117 1.10 9.66 15.04
C GLU A 117 2.50 9.80 14.42
N THR A 118 3.36 8.80 14.63
CA THR A 118 4.75 8.78 14.15
C THR A 118 5.12 7.38 13.61
N TRP A 119 6.00 7.35 12.61
CA TRP A 119 6.50 6.11 12.02
C TRP A 119 7.80 6.34 11.22
N GLU A 120 8.57 5.27 11.04
CA GLU A 120 9.65 5.15 10.06
C GLU A 120 9.24 4.10 9.01
N LEU A 121 9.53 4.39 7.74
CA LEU A 121 9.44 3.43 6.65
C LEU A 121 10.85 3.08 6.17
N ARG A 122 11.14 1.78 6.11
CA ARG A 122 12.44 1.27 5.65
C ARG A 122 12.23 0.36 4.44
N GLN A 123 12.92 0.67 3.34
CA GLN A 123 12.96 -0.26 2.21
C GLN A 123 13.68 -1.56 2.59
N ILE A 124 13.06 -2.68 2.22
CA ILE A 124 13.60 -4.02 2.37
C ILE A 124 14.03 -4.53 0.98
N ASN A 125 15.24 -5.10 0.92
CA ASN A 125 15.86 -5.59 -0.32
C ASN A 125 15.38 -6.98 -0.71
#